data_AF-A0AAE9CW80-F1
#
_entry.id   AF-A0AAE9CW80-F1
#
_cell.length_a   1.000
_cell.length_b   1.000
_cell.length_c   1.000
_cell.angle_alpha   90.00
_cell.angle_beta   90.00
_cell.angle_gamma   90.00
#
_symmetry.space_group_name_H-M   'P 1'
#
loop_
_entity.id
_entity.type
_entity.pdbx_description
1 polymer ?
#
loop_
_entity_poly.entity_id
_entity_poly.type
_entity_poly.pdbx_seq_one_letter_code
_entity_poly.pdbx_strand_id
1 'polypeptide(L)'
;MNDASQFNCQFDKSLCTCMGQGTYVDCLCNRISLEDIVKRTLLPRLETDTIIREHEGRVTTSTATTALVNLQLNFANQTISRAAREGACKATSQEVVGCYSCNEGATAKVKCFSDLDDSISVLKCLSSISFLECSKIGVINEVFLYTSSADLSWDCEVSCGNGSSSITMRGQLQDQLRFEKKEYGTDRLQSVIFDSIGTHLANAVTTVFGGLLKWISSISVISLVFLISLVFIIYRVLSRALPFPWRVSPLVRKNKRLEEKM
;
A
#
# COMPACT_ATOMS: atom_id res chain seq x y z
N MET A 1 -5.17 15.03 5.76
CA MET A 1 -5.83 14.05 4.85
C MET A 1 -5.52 14.29 3.37
N ASN A 2 -5.07 15.48 2.95
CA ASN A 2 -4.73 15.73 1.54
C ASN A 2 -3.39 15.12 1.09
N ASP A 3 -2.45 14.85 2.00
CA ASP A 3 -1.14 14.30 1.60
C ASP A 3 -1.25 12.87 1.06
N ALA A 4 -2.17 12.07 1.62
CA ALA A 4 -2.44 10.71 1.15
C ALA A 4 -3.09 10.70 -0.24
N SER A 5 -4.00 11.65 -0.52
CA SER A 5 -4.59 11.78 -1.86
C SER A 5 -3.61 12.37 -2.89
N GLN A 6 -2.62 13.15 -2.44
CA GLN A 6 -1.57 13.74 -3.27
C GLN A 6 -0.29 12.89 -3.34
N PHE A 7 -0.27 11.72 -2.71
CA PHE A 7 0.89 10.82 -2.63
C PHE A 7 2.19 11.50 -2.12
N ASN A 8 2.06 12.55 -1.29
CA ASN A 8 3.20 13.18 -0.62
C ASN A 8 3.54 12.44 0.69
N CYS A 9 3.74 11.13 0.57
CA CYS A 9 3.97 10.22 1.69
C CYS A 9 5.46 9.93 1.86
N GLN A 10 5.87 9.71 3.11
CA GLN A 10 7.21 9.19 3.41
C GLN A 10 7.15 7.67 3.47
N PHE A 11 7.99 7.01 2.68
CA PHE A 11 8.09 5.55 2.62
C PHE A 11 9.47 5.08 3.06
N ASP A 12 9.50 3.95 3.76
CA ASP A 12 10.75 3.27 4.09
C ASP A 12 11.37 2.69 2.79
N LYS A 13 12.68 2.89 2.61
CA LYS A 13 13.41 2.43 1.43
C LYS A 13 13.46 0.91 1.31
N SER A 14 13.25 0.19 2.41
CA SER A 14 13.19 -1.28 2.45
C SER A 14 11.86 -1.87 1.98
N LEU A 15 10.85 -1.03 1.74
CA LEU A 15 9.53 -1.51 1.27
C LEU A 15 9.57 -2.05 -0.16
N CYS A 16 10.49 -1.54 -0.99
CA CYS A 16 10.61 -1.92 -2.39
C CYS A 16 12.03 -2.34 -2.75
N THR A 17 12.16 -3.48 -3.42
CA THR A 17 13.42 -3.99 -3.95
C THR A 17 13.36 -3.97 -5.47
N CYS A 18 14.27 -3.24 -6.12
CA CYS A 18 14.33 -3.16 -7.57
C CYS A 18 15.52 -3.95 -8.12
N MET A 19 15.29 -4.75 -9.15
CA MET A 19 16.29 -5.56 -9.85
C MET A 19 16.35 -5.12 -11.32
N GLY A 20 17.54 -4.76 -11.80
CA GLY A 20 17.76 -4.45 -13.22
C GLY A 20 17.86 -5.73 -14.06
N GLN A 21 17.13 -5.78 -15.17
CA GLN A 21 17.22 -6.83 -16.19
C GLN A 21 17.41 -6.23 -17.59
N GLY A 22 18.67 -6.04 -17.98
CA GLY A 22 19.03 -5.49 -19.30
C GLY A 22 18.49 -4.07 -19.49
N THR A 23 17.45 -3.93 -20.32
CA THR A 23 16.80 -2.65 -20.65
C THR A 23 15.61 -2.29 -19.75
N TYR A 24 15.29 -3.15 -18.79
CA TYR A 24 14.14 -2.99 -17.90
C TYR A 24 14.56 -3.05 -16.43
N VAL A 25 13.79 -2.39 -15.57
CA VAL A 25 13.87 -2.54 -14.12
C VAL A 25 12.59 -3.19 -13.64
N ASP A 26 12.72 -4.21 -12.80
CA ASP A 26 11.62 -4.89 -12.12
C ASP A 26 11.67 -4.54 -10.64
N CYS A 27 10.68 -3.79 -10.15
CA CYS A 27 10.56 -3.41 -8.75
C CYS A 27 9.51 -4.27 -8.06
N LEU A 28 9.87 -4.79 -6.88
CA LEU A 28 9.02 -5.60 -6.02
C LEU A 28 8.74 -4.84 -4.73
N CYS A 29 7.49 -4.43 -4.51
CA CYS A 29 7.10 -3.73 -3.30
C CYS A 29 6.22 -4.60 -2.40
N ASN A 30 6.56 -4.67 -1.11
CA ASN A 30 5.73 -5.31 -0.10
C ASN A 30 4.73 -4.31 0.46
N ARG A 31 3.43 -4.56 0.26
CA ARG A 31 2.35 -3.74 0.81
C ARG A 31 1.50 -4.54 1.79
N ILE A 32 0.94 -3.82 2.77
CA ILE A 32 0.01 -4.35 3.75
C ILE A 32 -1.34 -3.69 3.50
N SER A 33 -2.42 -4.48 3.46
CA SER A 33 -3.78 -3.95 3.35
C SER A 33 -4.20 -3.30 4.67
N LEU A 34 -4.28 -1.98 4.69
CA LEU A 34 -4.82 -1.24 5.84
C LEU A 34 -6.29 -1.62 6.09
N GLU A 35 -7.05 -1.93 5.05
CA GLU A 35 -8.45 -2.35 5.18
C GLU A 35 -8.57 -3.66 5.96
N ASP A 36 -7.67 -4.62 5.72
CA ASP A 36 -7.68 -5.89 6.45
C ASP A 36 -7.28 -5.71 7.90
N ILE A 37 -6.31 -4.83 8.19
CA ILE A 37 -5.95 -4.48 9.57
C ILE A 37 -7.17 -3.89 10.26
N VAL A 38 -7.82 -2.89 9.64
CA VAL A 38 -9.00 -2.23 10.20
C VAL A 38 -10.12 -3.23 10.45
N LYS A 39 -10.41 -4.14 9.50
CA LYS A 39 -11.41 -5.20 9.65
C LYS A 39 -11.11 -6.13 10.84
N ARG A 40 -9.83 -6.45 11.09
CA ARG A 40 -9.41 -7.29 12.22
C ARG A 40 -9.39 -6.55 13.56
N THR A 41 -9.30 -5.22 13.55
CA THR A 41 -9.16 -4.39 14.77
C THR A 41 -10.39 -3.51 15.04
N LEU A 42 -11.57 -3.90 14.56
CA LEU A 42 -12.80 -3.16 14.81
C LEU A 42 -13.13 -3.12 16.31
N LEU A 43 -13.70 -2.00 16.75
CA LEU A 43 -14.24 -1.83 18.10
C LEU A 43 -15.75 -2.13 18.10
N PRO A 44 -16.34 -2.56 19.24
CA PRO A 44 -15.66 -2.86 20.50
C PRO A 44 -14.93 -4.20 20.46
N ARG A 45 -13.82 -4.30 21.20
CA ARG A 45 -13.04 -5.54 21.28
C ARG A 45 -12.54 -5.79 22.69
N LEU A 46 -12.39 -7.08 23.01
CA LEU A 46 -11.74 -7.53 24.24
C LEU A 46 -10.28 -7.82 23.91
N GLU A 47 -9.36 -7.19 24.63
CA GLU A 47 -7.95 -7.57 24.67
C GLU A 47 -7.60 -7.90 26.10
N THR A 48 -7.27 -9.16 26.37
CA THR A 48 -7.00 -9.64 27.74
C THR A 48 -8.19 -9.36 28.68
N ASP A 49 -7.97 -8.50 29.67
CA ASP A 49 -8.97 -8.09 30.66
C ASP A 49 -9.53 -6.69 30.37
N THR A 50 -9.29 -6.15 29.17
CA THR A 50 -9.68 -4.78 28.79
C THR A 50 -10.61 -4.78 27.59
N ILE A 51 -11.83 -4.29 27.81
CA ILE A 51 -12.77 -3.97 26.74
C ILE A 51 -12.43 -2.58 26.22
N ILE A 52 -12.06 -2.51 24.95
CA ILE A 52 -11.84 -1.26 24.22
C ILE A 52 -13.10 -0.97 23.43
N ARG A 53 -13.71 0.20 23.65
CA ARG A 53 -14.92 0.62 22.95
C ARG A 53 -14.85 2.09 22.55
N GLU A 54 -15.60 2.46 21.53
CA GLU A 54 -15.82 3.87 21.20
C GLU A 54 -17.04 4.37 22.00
N HIS A 55 -16.88 5.55 22.60
CA HIS A 55 -17.94 6.24 23.33
C HIS A 55 -17.77 7.75 23.08
N GLU A 56 -18.77 8.38 22.48
CA GLU A 56 -18.79 9.83 22.19
C GLU A 56 -17.57 10.33 21.40
N GLY A 57 -17.15 9.61 20.37
CA GLY A 57 -15.99 9.95 19.54
C GLY A 57 -14.65 9.72 20.23
N ARG A 58 -14.63 9.10 21.42
CA ARG A 58 -13.42 8.79 22.16
C ARG A 58 -13.29 7.29 22.37
N VAL A 59 -12.07 6.79 22.21
CA VAL A 59 -11.75 5.42 22.58
C VAL A 59 -11.65 5.35 24.10
N THR A 60 -12.47 4.50 24.71
CA THR A 60 -12.52 4.26 26.15
C THR A 60 -12.19 2.81 26.44
N THR A 61 -11.62 2.56 27.61
CA THR A 61 -11.28 1.22 28.09
C THR A 61 -12.04 0.94 29.38
N SER A 62 -12.50 -0.29 29.53
CA SER A 62 -13.05 -0.79 30.80
C SER A 62 -12.55 -2.19 31.08
N THR A 63 -12.46 -2.56 32.34
CA THR A 63 -12.07 -3.92 32.72
C THR A 63 -13.21 -4.91 32.42
N ALA A 64 -12.89 -6.04 31.80
CA ALA A 64 -13.80 -7.15 31.49
C ALA A 64 -13.96 -8.10 32.68
N THR A 65 -12.91 -8.23 33.48
CA THR A 65 -12.87 -9.05 34.68
C THR A 65 -13.27 -8.24 35.91
N THR A 66 -13.70 -8.95 36.95
CA THR A 66 -13.93 -8.40 38.28
C THR A 66 -12.63 -7.81 38.81
N ALA A 67 -12.55 -6.48 38.81
CA ALA A 67 -11.39 -5.78 39.33
C ALA A 67 -11.21 -6.06 40.83
N LEU A 68 -9.95 -6.31 41.25
CA LEU A 68 -9.59 -6.28 42.66
C LEU A 68 -9.61 -4.81 43.13
N VAL A 69 -10.74 -4.39 43.70
CA VAL A 69 -10.89 -3.04 44.26
C VAL A 69 -10.60 -3.09 45.75
N ASN A 70 -9.61 -2.34 46.19
CA ASN A 70 -9.39 -2.08 47.61
C ASN A 70 -10.36 -1.00 48.07
N LEU A 71 -11.41 -1.41 48.78
CA LEU A 71 -12.40 -0.52 49.38
C LEU A 71 -12.03 -0.23 50.83
N GLN A 72 -11.77 1.04 51.15
CA GLN A 72 -11.65 1.49 52.54
C GLN A 72 -13.02 2.00 53.02
N LEU A 73 -13.63 1.28 53.95
CA LEU A 73 -14.91 1.64 54.55
C LEU A 73 -14.68 2.18 55.96
N ASN A 74 -15.28 3.34 56.26
CA ASN A 74 -15.27 3.93 57.60
C ASN A 74 -16.68 3.89 58.18
N PHE A 75 -16.85 3.16 59.28
CA PHE A 75 -18.13 3.00 59.97
C PHE A 75 -18.11 3.79 61.28
N ALA A 76 -18.80 4.91 61.32
CA ALA A 76 -18.92 5.72 62.53
C ALA A 76 -19.96 5.11 63.48
N ASN A 77 -19.56 4.79 64.71
CA ASN A 77 -20.42 4.26 65.78
C ASN A 77 -21.19 2.97 65.40
N GLN A 78 -20.65 2.15 64.50
CA GLN A 78 -21.20 0.84 64.18
C GLN A 78 -20.18 -0.26 64.44
N THR A 79 -20.67 -1.44 64.82
CA THR A 79 -19.88 -2.66 64.99
C THR A 79 -20.14 -3.61 63.83
N ILE A 80 -19.06 -4.03 63.16
CA ILE A 80 -19.14 -5.01 62.08
C ILE A 80 -19.11 -6.41 62.70
N SER A 81 -20.17 -7.19 62.49
CA SER A 81 -20.18 -8.62 62.81
C SER A 81 -20.19 -9.44 61.52
N ARG A 82 -19.19 -10.28 61.32
CA ARG A 82 -19.12 -11.19 60.15
C ARG A 82 -19.86 -12.49 60.47
N ALA A 83 -20.96 -12.75 59.78
CA ALA A 83 -21.58 -14.07 59.77
C ALA A 83 -20.97 -14.89 58.63
N ALA A 84 -19.86 -15.59 58.90
CA ALA A 84 -19.31 -16.53 57.94
C ALA A 84 -20.23 -17.75 57.86
N ARG A 85 -20.83 -18.01 56.70
CA ARG A 85 -21.52 -19.27 56.44
C ARG A 85 -20.47 -20.29 56.02
N GLU A 86 -20.43 -21.40 56.73
CA GLU A 86 -19.63 -22.55 56.32
C GLU A 86 -20.29 -23.18 55.09
N GLY A 87 -19.50 -23.38 54.04
CA GLY A 87 -19.96 -24.00 52.80
C GLY A 87 -18.76 -24.56 52.06
N ALA A 88 -18.97 -25.67 51.35
CA ALA A 88 -17.99 -26.25 50.45
C ALA A 88 -18.43 -25.99 49.00
N CYS A 89 -17.45 -25.67 48.15
CA CYS A 89 -17.66 -25.53 46.72
C CYS A 89 -16.83 -26.55 45.96
N LYS A 90 -17.42 -27.07 44.90
CA LYS A 90 -16.79 -28.00 43.96
C LYS A 90 -17.02 -27.50 42.55
N ALA A 91 -16.04 -27.65 41.69
CA ALA A 91 -16.20 -27.32 40.29
C ALA A 91 -15.77 -28.47 39.39
N THR A 92 -16.27 -28.44 38.16
CA THR A 92 -15.80 -29.28 37.07
C THR A 92 -15.60 -28.40 35.84
N SER A 93 -14.52 -28.64 35.10
CA SER A 93 -14.21 -27.91 33.87
C SER A 93 -14.41 -28.79 32.65
N GLN A 94 -14.93 -28.20 31.59
CA GLN A 94 -14.81 -28.75 30.24
C GLN A 94 -13.41 -28.46 29.68
N GLU A 95 -13.10 -29.08 28.54
CA GLU A 95 -11.85 -28.82 27.81
C GLU A 95 -11.73 -27.33 27.44
N VAL A 96 -10.53 -26.79 27.60
CA VAL A 96 -10.21 -25.39 27.26
C VAL A 96 -10.03 -25.27 25.76
N VAL A 97 -10.73 -24.31 25.14
CA VAL A 97 -10.71 -24.08 23.70
C VAL A 97 -10.28 -22.66 23.39
N GLY A 98 -9.39 -22.49 22.42
CA GLY A 98 -8.96 -21.18 21.94
C GLY A 98 -7.54 -21.23 21.39
N CYS A 99 -6.80 -20.14 21.57
CA CYS A 99 -5.43 -20.01 21.08
C CYS A 99 -4.43 -19.71 22.20
N TYR A 100 -3.18 -20.10 21.97
CA TYR A 100 -2.06 -19.74 22.83
C TYR A 100 -1.31 -18.57 22.19
N SER A 101 -0.65 -17.74 23.00
CA SER A 101 0.12 -16.58 22.52
C SER A 101 -0.69 -15.68 21.58
N CYS A 102 -1.98 -15.48 21.82
CA CYS A 102 -2.90 -14.65 21.03
C CYS A 102 -3.64 -13.63 21.93
N ASN A 103 -4.35 -12.68 21.33
CA ASN A 103 -5.06 -11.64 22.08
C ASN A 103 -6.47 -12.09 22.50
N GLU A 104 -7.05 -13.01 21.73
CA GLU A 104 -8.34 -13.63 21.94
C GLU A 104 -8.31 -14.60 23.14
N GLY A 105 -7.14 -15.19 23.42
CA GLY A 105 -6.93 -16.12 24.50
C GLY A 105 -7.65 -17.45 24.31
N ALA A 106 -7.91 -18.12 25.43
CA ALA A 106 -8.65 -19.36 25.47
C ALA A 106 -9.78 -19.29 26.51
N THR A 107 -10.83 -20.05 26.29
CA THR A 107 -12.03 -20.03 27.12
C THR A 107 -12.37 -21.43 27.59
N ALA A 108 -12.83 -21.53 28.83
CA ALA A 108 -13.27 -22.77 29.45
C ALA A 108 -14.65 -22.61 30.08
N LYS A 109 -15.47 -23.64 29.96
CA LYS A 109 -16.74 -23.72 30.67
C LYS A 109 -16.54 -24.45 31.99
N VAL A 110 -16.73 -23.75 33.10
CA VAL A 110 -16.57 -24.29 34.46
C VAL A 110 -17.94 -24.35 35.13
N LYS A 111 -18.39 -25.56 35.46
CA LYS A 111 -19.61 -25.76 36.23
C LYS A 111 -19.28 -25.78 37.72
N CYS A 112 -19.83 -24.83 38.48
CA CYS A 112 -19.58 -24.70 39.91
C CYS A 112 -20.80 -25.10 40.75
N PHE A 113 -20.57 -25.89 41.79
CA PHE A 113 -21.54 -26.40 42.74
C PHE A 113 -21.22 -25.88 44.15
N SER A 114 -22.26 -25.61 44.93
CA SER A 114 -22.16 -25.19 46.33
C SER A 114 -23.30 -25.74 47.15
N ASP A 115 -23.06 -25.98 48.44
CA ASP A 115 -24.10 -26.36 49.40
C ASP A 115 -25.04 -25.20 49.75
N LEU A 116 -24.62 -23.96 49.42
CA LEU A 116 -25.39 -22.73 49.60
C LEU A 116 -26.05 -22.32 48.27
N ASP A 117 -27.27 -21.80 48.36
CA ASP A 117 -27.91 -21.14 47.23
C ASP A 117 -27.27 -19.76 46.99
N ASP A 118 -27.01 -19.43 45.73
CA ASP A 118 -26.45 -18.17 45.24
C ASP A 118 -25.14 -17.74 45.94
N SER A 119 -24.12 -18.60 45.85
CA SER A 119 -22.79 -18.32 46.40
C SER A 119 -21.78 -17.97 45.31
N ILE A 120 -20.83 -17.11 45.66
CA ILE A 120 -19.68 -16.77 44.79
C ILE A 120 -18.45 -17.51 45.31
N SER A 121 -17.77 -18.22 44.41
CA SER A 121 -16.47 -18.85 44.68
C SER A 121 -15.35 -18.15 43.92
N VAL A 122 -14.13 -18.27 44.43
CA VAL A 122 -12.91 -17.79 43.77
C VAL A 122 -12.19 -18.98 43.15
N LEU A 123 -12.02 -18.94 41.82
CA LEU A 123 -11.18 -19.85 41.05
C LEU A 123 -9.81 -19.20 40.86
N LYS A 124 -8.78 -19.82 41.41
CA LYS A 124 -7.39 -19.37 41.30
C LYS A 124 -6.57 -20.39 40.54
N CYS A 125 -6.06 -20.00 39.38
CA CYS A 125 -5.13 -20.79 38.56
C CYS A 125 -3.73 -20.16 38.59
N LEU A 126 -2.80 -20.70 37.81
CA LEU A 126 -1.39 -20.26 37.78
C LEU A 126 -1.22 -18.76 37.48
N SER A 127 -1.97 -18.22 36.52
CA SER A 127 -1.88 -16.83 36.07
C SER A 127 -3.22 -16.11 35.95
N SER A 128 -4.31 -16.71 36.45
CA SER A 128 -5.65 -16.12 36.38
C SER A 128 -6.41 -16.28 37.68
N ILE A 129 -7.24 -15.28 37.99
CA ILE A 129 -8.22 -15.31 39.07
C ILE A 129 -9.58 -15.01 38.45
N SER A 130 -10.57 -15.84 38.75
CA SER A 130 -11.93 -15.67 38.26
C SER A 130 -12.92 -15.92 39.39
N PHE A 131 -14.11 -15.35 39.27
CA PHE A 131 -15.18 -15.52 40.24
C PHE A 131 -16.28 -16.32 39.58
N LEU A 132 -16.73 -17.38 40.25
CA LEU A 132 -17.74 -18.28 39.72
C LEU A 132 -19.01 -18.16 40.56
N GLU A 133 -20.14 -18.05 39.88
CA GLU A 133 -21.44 -18.26 40.48
C GLU A 133 -21.65 -19.75 40.71
N CYS A 134 -22.14 -20.12 41.89
CA CYS A 134 -22.30 -21.50 42.31
C CYS A 134 -23.67 -21.68 42.98
N SER A 135 -24.32 -22.81 42.67
CA SER A 135 -25.59 -23.23 43.26
C SER A 135 -25.58 -24.72 43.54
N LYS A 136 -26.61 -25.22 44.24
CA LYS A 136 -26.75 -26.67 44.51
C LYS A 136 -26.88 -27.52 43.24
N ILE A 137 -27.53 -26.99 42.20
CA ILE A 137 -27.75 -27.66 40.91
C ILE A 137 -26.53 -27.49 39.97
N GLY A 138 -25.74 -26.47 40.27
CA GLY A 138 -24.51 -26.09 39.60
C GLY A 138 -24.75 -25.14 38.43
N VAL A 139 -23.95 -24.08 38.38
CA VAL A 139 -24.03 -23.00 37.36
C VAL A 139 -22.82 -23.08 36.44
N ILE A 140 -23.03 -22.89 35.14
CA ILE A 140 -21.95 -22.87 34.14
C ILE A 140 -21.44 -21.45 34.02
N ASN A 141 -20.15 -21.28 34.27
CA ASN A 141 -19.43 -20.02 34.17
C ASN A 141 -18.44 -20.10 32.99
N GLU A 142 -18.25 -18.99 32.30
CA GLU A 142 -17.28 -18.85 31.23
C GLU A 142 -16.01 -18.20 31.78
N VAL A 143 -14.88 -18.89 31.68
CA VAL A 143 -13.59 -18.47 32.24
C VAL A 143 -12.61 -18.22 31.11
N PHE A 144 -12.05 -17.01 31.06
CA PHE A 144 -11.02 -16.61 30.09
C PHE A 144 -9.62 -16.85 30.66
N LEU A 145 -8.74 -17.40 29.82
CA LEU A 145 -7.39 -17.81 30.17
C LEU A 145 -6.40 -17.31 29.11
N TYR A 146 -5.23 -16.87 29.56
CA TYR A 146 -4.15 -16.41 28.68
C TYR A 146 -2.89 -17.21 28.98
N THR A 147 -2.39 -17.93 27.97
CA THR A 147 -1.20 -18.77 28.08
C THR A 147 -0.30 -18.59 26.87
N SER A 148 1.00 -18.83 27.05
CA SER A 148 1.98 -18.89 25.97
C SER A 148 2.22 -20.30 25.44
N SER A 149 1.59 -21.31 26.03
CA SER A 149 1.82 -22.73 25.74
C SER A 149 0.64 -23.35 25.00
N ALA A 150 0.93 -24.17 23.98
CA ALA A 150 -0.08 -24.89 23.20
C ALA A 150 -0.78 -26.00 24.01
N ASP A 151 -0.04 -26.71 24.87
CA ASP A 151 -0.61 -27.68 25.79
C ASP A 151 -0.89 -26.99 27.14
N LEU A 152 -2.17 -26.84 27.47
CA LEU A 152 -2.62 -26.26 28.73
C LEU A 152 -3.02 -27.39 29.67
N SER A 153 -2.34 -27.47 30.82
CA SER A 153 -2.72 -28.32 31.96
C SER A 153 -2.47 -27.54 33.24
N TRP A 154 -3.49 -26.87 33.74
CA TRP A 154 -3.40 -26.01 34.93
C TRP A 154 -4.18 -26.60 36.09
N ASP A 155 -3.51 -26.73 37.23
CA ASP A 155 -4.16 -27.02 38.49
C ASP A 155 -4.67 -25.72 39.11
N CYS A 156 -5.97 -25.67 39.35
CA CYS A 156 -6.66 -24.53 39.90
C CYS A 156 -7.34 -24.88 41.22
N GLU A 157 -7.40 -23.92 42.13
CA GLU A 157 -8.10 -24.03 43.39
C GLU A 157 -9.41 -23.24 43.33
N VAL A 158 -10.51 -23.88 43.70
CA VAL A 158 -11.83 -23.26 43.87
C VAL A 158 -12.10 -23.14 45.35
N SER A 159 -12.35 -21.93 45.82
CA SER A 159 -12.58 -21.64 47.25
C SER A 159 -13.87 -20.86 47.47
N CYS A 160 -14.63 -21.24 48.49
CA CYS A 160 -15.77 -20.46 48.97
C CYS A 160 -15.93 -20.61 50.48
N GLY A 161 -16.20 -19.51 51.18
CA GLY A 161 -16.27 -19.53 52.65
C GLY A 161 -14.97 -20.10 53.25
N ASN A 162 -15.08 -21.27 53.89
CA ASN A 162 -13.96 -22.00 54.49
C ASN A 162 -13.57 -23.28 53.71
N GLY A 163 -14.31 -23.67 52.68
CA GLY A 163 -14.02 -24.86 51.88
C GLY A 163 -13.22 -24.54 50.62
N SER A 164 -12.26 -25.41 50.27
CA SER A 164 -11.62 -25.39 48.96
C SER A 164 -11.55 -26.77 48.31
N SER A 165 -11.49 -26.78 46.98
CA SER A 165 -11.30 -27.97 46.16
C SER A 165 -10.38 -27.67 44.98
N SER A 166 -9.69 -28.69 44.49
CA SER A 166 -8.79 -28.55 43.33
C SER A 166 -9.41 -29.15 42.08
N ILE A 167 -9.20 -28.48 40.96
CA ILE A 167 -9.59 -28.94 39.62
C ILE A 167 -8.40 -28.81 38.68
N THR A 168 -8.32 -29.68 37.68
CA THR A 168 -7.31 -29.55 36.61
C THR A 168 -8.00 -29.19 35.31
N MET A 169 -7.68 -28.01 34.78
CA MET A 169 -8.15 -27.54 33.48
C MET A 169 -7.18 -27.97 32.40
N ARG A 170 -7.69 -28.59 31.33
CA ARG A 170 -6.87 -29.14 30.24
C ARG A 170 -7.39 -28.72 28.88
N GLY A 171 -6.49 -28.54 27.91
CA GLY A 171 -6.86 -28.31 26.52
C GLY A 171 -5.66 -28.16 25.59
N GLN A 172 -5.86 -28.49 24.32
CA GLN A 172 -4.89 -28.22 23.26
C GLN A 172 -5.29 -26.96 22.50
N LEU A 173 -4.48 -25.91 22.63
CA LEU A 173 -4.74 -24.60 22.06
C LEU A 173 -4.12 -24.46 20.68
N GLN A 174 -4.79 -23.72 19.82
CA GLN A 174 -4.36 -23.52 18.44
C GLN A 174 -3.39 -22.34 18.33
N ASP A 175 -2.46 -22.44 17.40
CA ASP A 175 -1.62 -21.30 17.02
C ASP A 175 -2.46 -20.33 16.18
N GLN A 176 -2.32 -19.03 16.45
CA GLN A 176 -2.93 -17.99 15.64
C GLN A 176 -1.82 -17.19 14.96
N LEU A 177 -1.73 -17.35 13.64
CA LEU A 177 -0.79 -16.61 12.81
C LEU A 177 -1.09 -15.11 12.89
N ARG A 178 -0.31 -14.40 13.73
CA ARG A 178 -0.43 -12.95 13.94
C ARG A 178 -0.10 -12.15 12.68
N PHE A 179 0.76 -12.70 11.83
CA PHE A 179 1.15 -12.12 10.56
C PHE A 179 1.13 -13.20 9.49
N GLU A 180 -0.05 -13.46 8.93
CA GLU A 180 -0.06 -13.87 7.54
C GLU A 180 0.55 -12.68 6.77
N LYS A 181 1.83 -12.77 6.41
CA LYS A 181 2.39 -11.91 5.36
C LYS A 181 1.71 -12.34 4.07
N LYS A 182 0.40 -12.06 3.95
CA LYS A 182 -0.27 -11.99 2.68
C LYS A 182 0.42 -10.82 2.00
N GLU A 183 1.41 -11.16 1.20
CA GLU A 183 2.06 -10.28 0.26
C GLU A 183 0.92 -9.80 -0.65
N TYR A 184 0.29 -8.69 -0.26
CA TYR A 184 -0.84 -8.13 -0.99
C TYR A 184 -0.27 -7.46 -2.23
N GLY A 185 -0.08 -8.29 -3.25
CA GLY A 185 0.42 -7.87 -4.55
C GLY A 185 1.90 -7.55 -4.50
N THR A 186 2.69 -8.43 -5.11
CA THR A 186 3.96 -8.04 -5.69
C THR A 186 3.67 -7.14 -6.89
N ASP A 187 3.61 -5.83 -6.69
CA ASP A 187 3.45 -4.88 -7.79
C ASP A 187 4.75 -4.83 -8.58
N ARG A 188 4.83 -5.59 -9.67
CA ARG A 188 5.93 -5.53 -10.63
C ARG A 188 5.76 -4.31 -11.50
N LEU A 189 6.55 -3.27 -11.22
CA LEU A 189 6.62 -2.10 -12.10
C LEU A 189 7.77 -2.30 -13.08
N GLN A 190 7.44 -2.53 -14.35
CA GLN A 190 8.42 -2.56 -15.43
C GLN A 190 8.57 -1.17 -16.04
N SER A 191 9.72 -0.54 -15.86
CA SER A 191 10.05 0.74 -16.51
C SER A 191 11.14 0.56 -17.56
N VAL A 192 10.96 1.23 -18.71
CA VAL A 192 11.94 1.25 -19.80
C VAL A 192 12.96 2.34 -19.48
N ILE A 193 14.25 2.00 -19.53
CA ILE A 193 15.34 2.91 -19.15
C ILE A 193 15.55 4.04 -20.20
N PHE A 194 14.97 3.93 -21.40
CA PHE A 194 15.22 4.86 -22.51
C PHE A 194 13.94 5.38 -23.18
N ASP A 195 13.57 6.62 -22.87
CA ASP A 195 12.67 7.44 -23.70
C ASP A 195 13.37 8.70 -24.25
N SER A 196 14.66 8.89 -23.94
CA SER A 196 15.40 10.14 -24.19
C SER A 196 16.21 10.16 -25.50
N ILE A 197 16.37 9.06 -26.23
CA ILE A 197 17.25 9.05 -27.42
C ILE A 197 16.61 9.74 -28.65
N GLY A 198 15.28 9.69 -28.79
CA GLY A 198 14.59 10.23 -29.97
C GLY A 198 14.69 11.75 -30.11
N THR A 199 14.62 12.48 -29.01
CA THR A 199 14.63 13.95 -29.02
C THR A 199 16.04 14.54 -29.21
N HIS A 200 17.09 13.84 -28.76
CA HIS A 200 18.48 14.26 -28.96
C HIS A 200 18.98 14.00 -30.38
N LEU A 201 18.55 12.92 -31.03
CA LEU A 201 18.91 12.64 -32.43
C LEU A 201 18.18 13.56 -33.42
N ALA A 202 16.90 13.88 -33.17
CA ALA A 202 16.13 14.80 -34.01
C ALA A 202 16.76 16.21 -34.06
N ASN A 203 17.28 16.70 -32.94
CA ASN A 203 17.92 18.02 -32.87
C ASN A 203 19.33 18.04 -33.50
N ALA A 204 20.05 16.92 -33.48
CA ALA A 204 21.34 16.80 -34.15
C ALA A 204 21.21 16.72 -35.69
N VAL A 205 20.20 16.00 -36.19
CA VAL A 205 19.98 15.85 -37.63
C VAL A 205 19.52 17.17 -38.26
N THR A 206 18.63 17.92 -37.60
CA THR A 206 18.10 19.19 -38.13
C THR A 206 19.15 20.31 -38.20
N THR A 207 20.12 20.35 -37.28
CA THR A 207 21.21 21.34 -37.29
C THR A 207 22.26 21.05 -38.37
N VAL A 208 22.62 19.79 -38.59
CA VAL A 208 23.59 19.40 -39.63
C VAL A 208 23.01 19.58 -41.04
N PHE A 209 21.77 19.13 -41.29
CA PHE A 209 21.13 19.28 -42.60
C PHE A 209 20.77 20.74 -42.91
N GLY A 210 20.37 21.53 -41.90
CA GLY A 210 20.06 22.95 -42.07
C GLY A 210 21.28 23.79 -42.47
N GLY A 211 22.47 23.46 -41.95
CA GLY A 211 23.73 24.12 -42.33
C GLY A 211 24.18 23.77 -43.75
N LEU A 212 24.05 22.49 -44.15
CA LEU A 212 24.47 22.01 -45.46
C LEU A 212 23.63 22.59 -46.60
N LEU A 213 22.31 22.71 -46.40
CA LEU A 213 21.39 23.29 -47.40
C LEU A 213 21.64 24.79 -47.62
N LYS A 214 22.00 25.55 -46.58
CA LYS A 214 22.35 26.98 -46.70
C LYS A 214 23.65 27.20 -47.48
N TRP A 215 24.62 26.29 -47.32
CA TRP A 215 25.88 26.35 -48.05
C TRP A 215 25.70 26.07 -49.55
N ILE A 216 24.90 25.07 -49.91
CA ILE A 216 24.60 24.72 -51.32
C ILE A 216 23.85 25.86 -52.02
N SER A 217 22.88 26.49 -51.34
CA SER A 217 22.14 27.64 -51.88
C SER A 217 23.06 28.82 -52.23
N SER A 218 24.05 29.13 -51.38
CA SER A 218 24.96 30.25 -51.59
C SER A 218 25.88 30.06 -52.81
N ILE A 219 26.32 28.83 -53.08
CA ILE A 219 27.19 28.51 -54.21
C ILE A 219 26.43 28.63 -55.56
N SER A 220 25.14 28.26 -55.57
CA SER A 220 24.29 28.35 -56.77
C SER A 220 24.13 29.79 -57.26
N VAL A 221 23.93 30.75 -56.35
CA VAL A 221 23.75 32.16 -56.71
C VAL A 221 25.03 32.78 -57.28
N ILE A 222 26.19 32.47 -56.69
CA ILE A 222 27.49 33.00 -57.16
C ILE A 222 27.81 32.51 -58.57
N SER A 223 27.54 31.23 -58.86
CA SER A 223 27.75 30.65 -60.20
C SER A 223 26.89 31.33 -61.27
N LEU A 224 25.62 31.61 -60.95
CA LEU A 224 24.70 32.27 -61.88
C LEU A 224 25.14 33.71 -62.22
N VAL A 225 25.61 34.47 -61.23
CA VAL A 225 26.13 35.84 -61.42
C VAL A 225 27.40 35.84 -62.29
N PHE A 226 28.26 34.85 -62.11
CA PHE A 226 29.47 34.69 -62.94
C PHE A 226 29.15 34.40 -64.40
N LEU A 227 28.18 33.53 -64.67
CA LEU A 227 27.74 33.21 -66.03
C LEU A 227 27.12 34.44 -66.73
N ILE A 228 26.27 35.20 -66.02
CA ILE A 228 25.69 36.43 -66.56
C ILE A 228 26.77 37.47 -66.86
N SER A 229 27.77 37.63 -65.98
CA SER A 229 28.89 38.54 -66.22
C SER A 229 29.73 38.13 -67.43
N LEU A 230 30.01 36.83 -67.61
CA LEU A 230 30.74 36.31 -68.77
C LEU A 230 29.98 36.58 -70.08
N VAL A 231 28.67 36.32 -70.11
CA VAL A 231 27.83 36.61 -71.28
C VAL A 231 27.82 38.11 -71.61
N PHE A 232 27.74 38.97 -70.59
CA PHE A 232 27.78 40.42 -70.77
C PHE A 232 29.13 40.90 -71.33
N ILE A 233 30.24 40.33 -70.87
CA ILE A 233 31.58 40.61 -71.39
C ILE A 233 31.69 40.16 -72.85
N ILE A 234 31.23 38.95 -73.19
CA ILE A 234 31.23 38.44 -74.57
C ILE A 234 30.40 39.34 -75.49
N TYR A 235 29.22 39.77 -75.04
CA TYR A 235 28.36 40.70 -75.79
C TYR A 235 29.03 42.07 -76.02
N ARG A 236 29.73 42.60 -75.02
CA ARG A 236 30.51 43.85 -75.13
C ARG A 236 31.69 43.74 -76.09
N VAL A 237 32.31 42.57 -76.18
CA VAL A 237 33.41 42.30 -77.12
C VAL A 237 32.87 42.14 -78.54
N LEU A 238 31.79 41.39 -78.75
CA LEU A 238 31.17 41.23 -80.07
C LEU A 238 30.62 42.54 -80.64
N SER A 239 29.99 43.38 -79.80
CA SER A 239 29.44 44.67 -80.23
C SER A 239 30.50 45.71 -80.61
N ARG A 240 31.78 45.51 -80.22
CA ARG A 240 32.91 46.34 -80.65
C ARG A 240 33.62 45.83 -81.90
N ALA A 241 33.30 44.62 -82.36
CA ALA A 241 34.04 43.92 -83.43
C ALA A 241 33.36 43.94 -84.83
N LEU A 242 32.23 44.64 -85.00
CA LEU A 242 31.52 44.75 -86.29
C LEU A 242 31.40 46.21 -86.77
N PRO A 243 32.23 46.65 -87.74
CA PRO A 243 31.97 47.83 -88.54
C PRO A 243 31.03 47.50 -89.71
N PHE A 244 29.89 48.20 -89.79
CA PHE A 244 29.01 48.27 -90.96
C PHE A 244 29.75 48.92 -92.16
N PRO A 245 29.54 48.44 -93.41
CA PRO A 245 28.99 49.38 -94.40
C PRO A 245 28.07 48.75 -95.46
N TRP A 246 27.13 49.57 -95.94
CA TRP A 246 26.31 49.39 -97.15
C TRP A 246 27.07 49.85 -98.41
N ARG A 247 26.84 49.21 -99.57
CA ARG A 247 26.91 49.90 -100.87
C ARG A 247 25.89 49.35 -101.86
N VAL A 248 24.86 50.16 -102.11
CA VAL A 248 23.83 50.00 -103.14
C VAL A 248 24.37 50.58 -104.45
N SER A 249 24.02 50.00 -105.59
CA SER A 249 24.15 50.67 -106.91
C SER A 249 22.94 50.33 -107.80
N PRO A 250 22.41 51.26 -108.62
CA PRO A 250 21.06 51.17 -109.18
C PRO A 250 20.99 51.01 -110.72
N LEU A 251 19.84 50.46 -111.18
CA LEU A 251 19.06 50.72 -112.43
C LEU A 251 19.78 50.54 -113.79
N VAL A 252 19.24 49.83 -114.81
CA VAL A 252 18.10 50.18 -115.71
C VAL A 252 17.85 48.96 -116.63
N ARG A 253 16.69 48.26 -116.60
CA ARG A 253 15.45 48.35 -117.42
C ARG A 253 15.56 48.13 -118.96
N LYS A 254 14.98 47.01 -119.45
CA LYS A 254 14.00 46.82 -120.58
C LYS A 254 14.08 45.33 -121.05
N ASN A 255 13.04 44.61 -121.45
CA ASN A 255 11.70 44.95 -121.94
C ASN A 255 10.73 43.73 -121.90
N LYS A 256 9.42 44.03 -121.79
CA LYS A 256 8.17 43.41 -122.33
C LYS A 256 8.11 41.90 -122.69
N ARG A 257 7.15 41.14 -122.10
CA ARG A 257 5.72 40.91 -122.47
C ARG A 257 5.53 40.11 -123.77
N LEU A 258 5.01 38.88 -123.72
CA LEU A 258 3.59 38.45 -123.67
C LEU A 258 2.92 38.44 -125.05
N GLU A 259 2.61 37.22 -125.54
CA GLU A 259 1.52 36.74 -126.42
C GLU A 259 2.02 35.37 -126.97
N GLU A 260 1.26 34.29 -127.15
CA GLU A 260 -0.12 34.16 -127.60
C GLU A 260 -0.67 32.73 -127.30
N LYS A 261 -1.99 32.60 -127.45
CA LYS A 261 -2.90 31.46 -127.25
C LYS A 261 -2.42 30.09 -127.79
N MET A 262 -2.68 29.03 -127.02
CA MET A 262 -3.62 27.91 -127.28
C MET A 262 -3.26 26.70 -126.43
#